data_AF-A0A2C5X5M5-F1
#
_entry.id   AF-A0A2C5X5M5-F1
#
_cell.length_a   1.000
_cell.length_b   1.000
_cell.length_c   1.000
_cell.angle_alpha   90.00
_cell.angle_beta   90.00
_cell.angle_gamma   90.00
#
_symmetry.space_group_name_H-M   'P 1'
#
loop_
_entity.id
_entity.type
_entity.pdbx_description
1 polymer ?
#
loop_
_entity_poly.entity_id
_entity_poly.type
_entity_poly.pdbx_seq_one_letter_code
_entity_poly.pdbx_strand_id
1 'polypeptide(L)'
;MHSHLHKPANIRKYNPEALVVYCSMSLILKICSACWDVIHALEECHARGFLWKSLGQCNAFKADVNKCLGEQRALRASKNRETALARRERIKEKERELGL
;
A
#
# COMPACT_ATOMS: atom_id res chain seq x y z
N MET A 1 -18.93 -17.46 5.19
CA MET A 1 -17.67 -17.89 5.83
C MET A 1 -16.68 -18.24 4.73
N HIS A 2 -15.76 -17.34 4.39
CA HIS A 2 -14.82 -17.59 3.28
C HIS A 2 -13.52 -18.18 3.83
N SER A 3 -13.37 -19.50 3.64
CA SER A 3 -12.31 -20.37 4.20
C SER A 3 -10.95 -20.26 3.50
N HIS A 4 -10.71 -19.22 2.70
CA HIS A 4 -9.50 -19.06 1.87
C HIS A 4 -8.41 -18.18 2.51
N LEU A 5 -8.56 -17.75 3.76
CA LEU A 5 -7.63 -16.81 4.42
C LEU A 5 -6.53 -17.48 5.28
N HIS A 6 -6.44 -18.80 5.27
CA HIS A 6 -5.35 -19.50 5.95
C HIS A 6 -4.10 -19.51 5.06
N LYS A 7 -3.31 -18.44 5.08
CA LYS A 7 -1.89 -18.56 4.70
C LYS A 7 -1.17 -19.27 5.84
N PRO A 8 -0.44 -20.37 5.57
CA PRO A 8 0.23 -21.13 6.62
C PRO A 8 1.33 -20.29 7.27
N ALA A 9 1.39 -20.37 8.60
CA ALA A 9 2.49 -19.90 9.40
C ALA A 9 3.76 -20.67 9.01
N ASN A 10 4.52 -20.16 8.05
CA ASN A 10 5.88 -20.62 7.81
C ASN A 10 6.79 -19.42 7.54
N ILE A 11 7.49 -19.05 8.61
CA ILE A 11 8.56 -18.07 8.65
C ILE A 11 9.72 -18.62 7.81
N ARG A 12 9.75 -18.27 6.52
CA ARG A 12 11.00 -18.33 5.75
C ARG A 12 11.57 -16.93 5.65
N LYS A 13 12.59 -16.73 6.48
CA LYS A 13 13.45 -15.55 6.62
C LYS A 13 13.61 -14.76 5.31
N TYR A 14 13.36 -13.45 5.44
CA TYR A 14 14.04 -12.33 4.79
C TYR A 14 14.92 -12.70 3.58
N ASN A 15 14.42 -12.40 2.39
CA ASN A 15 15.22 -12.28 1.16
C ASN A 15 14.78 -10.99 0.46
N PRO A 16 15.67 -10.05 0.09
CA PRO A 16 15.32 -8.85 -0.68
C PRO A 16 14.56 -9.16 -1.99
N GLU A 17 14.68 -10.36 -2.53
CA GLU A 17 13.91 -10.86 -3.70
C GLU A 17 12.41 -11.13 -3.38
N ALA A 18 12.07 -11.43 -2.11
CA ALA A 18 10.71 -11.80 -1.69
C ALA A 18 9.77 -10.59 -1.48
N LEU A 19 10.32 -9.36 -1.49
CA LEU A 19 9.56 -8.11 -1.39
C LEU A 19 8.47 -8.01 -2.48
N VAL A 20 8.70 -8.66 -3.62
CA VAL A 20 7.81 -8.66 -4.79
C VAL A 20 6.53 -9.49 -4.54
N VAL A 21 6.60 -10.58 -3.76
CA VAL A 21 5.51 -11.57 -3.67
C VAL A 21 4.39 -11.11 -2.74
N TYR A 22 4.70 -10.36 -1.68
CA TYR A 22 3.68 -9.83 -0.78
C TYR A 22 2.98 -8.57 -1.32
N CYS A 23 3.58 -7.96 -2.34
CA CYS A 23 3.25 -6.65 -2.84
C CYS A 23 2.57 -6.67 -4.23
N SER A 24 2.33 -7.86 -4.81
CA SER A 24 1.95 -8.08 -6.21
C SER A 24 0.45 -8.24 -6.49
N MET A 25 -0.43 -8.34 -5.49
CA MET A 25 -1.85 -8.69 -5.73
C MET A 25 -2.77 -7.53 -6.14
N SER A 26 -2.30 -6.28 -6.23
CA SER A 26 -3.07 -5.13 -6.75
C SER A 26 -2.14 -3.93 -7.02
N LEU A 27 -2.67 -2.86 -7.65
CA LEU A 27 -2.09 -1.55 -8.08
C LEU A 27 -1.20 -0.76 -7.05
N ILE A 28 -0.73 -1.42 -6.01
CA ILE A 28 -0.23 -0.97 -4.70
C ILE A 28 1.29 -1.23 -4.59
N LEU A 29 1.98 -1.68 -5.65
CA LEU A 29 3.39 -2.13 -5.60
C LEU A 29 4.36 -1.15 -4.92
N LYS A 30 4.23 0.16 -5.16
CA LYS A 30 5.09 1.17 -4.52
C LYS A 30 4.68 1.55 -3.09
N ILE A 31 3.47 1.19 -2.61
CA ILE A 31 2.98 1.65 -1.29
C ILE A 31 3.54 0.74 -0.21
N CYS A 32 3.54 -0.57 -0.47
CA CYS A 32 3.90 -1.56 0.52
C CYS A 32 5.41 -1.59 0.80
N SER A 33 6.27 -1.12 -0.12
CA SER A 33 7.70 -0.91 0.18
C SER A 33 7.95 0.22 1.18
N ALA A 34 7.19 1.33 1.10
CA ALA A 34 7.38 2.49 1.98
C ALA A 34 6.78 2.28 3.39
N CYS A 35 5.81 1.38 3.50
CA CYS A 35 5.13 1.06 4.76
C CYS A 35 5.50 -0.33 5.30
N TRP A 36 6.64 -0.88 4.87
CA TRP A 36 6.99 -2.27 5.14
C TRP A 36 7.09 -2.56 6.65
N ASP A 37 7.76 -1.70 7.43
CA ASP A 37 7.97 -1.93 8.87
C ASP A 37 6.66 -2.01 9.65
N VAL A 38 5.73 -1.09 9.40
CA VAL A 38 4.43 -1.05 10.09
C VAL A 38 3.52 -2.20 9.64
N ILE A 39 3.62 -2.63 8.39
CA ILE A 39 2.91 -3.81 7.89
C ILE A 39 3.47 -5.06 8.57
N HIS A 40 4.78 -5.21 8.64
CA HIS A 40 5.44 -6.35 9.28
C HIS A 40 5.06 -6.46 10.76
N ALA A 41 5.03 -5.35 11.50
CA ALA A 41 4.59 -5.33 12.89
C ALA A 41 3.13 -5.81 13.07
N LEU A 42 2.24 -5.45 12.14
CA LEU A 42 0.86 -5.95 12.14
C LEU A 42 0.81 -7.45 11.83
N GLU A 43 1.67 -7.94 10.95
CA GLU A 43 1.75 -9.37 10.61
C GLU A 43 2.28 -10.21 11.76
N GLU A 44 3.30 -9.74 12.47
CA GLU A 44 3.77 -10.36 13.71
C GLU A 44 2.66 -10.44 14.76
N CYS A 45 1.83 -9.40 14.87
CA CYS A 45 0.68 -9.45 15.77
C CYS A 45 -0.37 -10.48 15.31
N HIS A 46 -0.68 -10.54 14.01
CA HIS A 46 -1.60 -11.54 13.46
C HIS A 46 -1.05 -12.97 13.59
N ALA A 47 0.27 -13.17 13.54
CA ALA A 47 0.92 -14.47 13.71
C ALA A 47 0.72 -15.07 15.11
N ARG A 48 0.31 -14.27 16.11
CA ARG A 48 -0.07 -14.73 17.45
C ARG A 48 -1.37 -15.56 17.46
N GLY A 49 -2.15 -15.47 16.39
CA GLY A 49 -3.33 -16.30 16.17
C GLY A 49 -4.62 -15.51 16.01
N PHE A 50 -5.66 -16.25 15.62
CA PHE A 50 -6.97 -15.68 15.25
C PHE A 50 -7.61 -14.87 16.37
N LEU A 51 -7.54 -15.33 17.62
CA LEU A 51 -8.15 -14.64 18.77
C LEU A 51 -7.53 -13.27 19.03
N TRP A 52 -6.21 -13.14 18.86
CA TRP A 52 -5.52 -11.84 18.99
C TRP A 52 -6.02 -10.84 17.94
N LYS A 53 -6.24 -11.31 16.72
CA LYS A 53 -6.80 -10.51 15.64
C LYS A 53 -8.26 -10.13 15.88
N SER A 54 -9.10 -11.09 16.26
CA SER A 54 -10.55 -10.89 16.38
C SER A 54 -10.94 -10.08 17.63
N LEU A 55 -10.18 -10.20 18.72
CA LEU A 55 -10.41 -9.44 19.96
C LEU A 55 -9.82 -8.02 19.92
N GLY A 56 -9.24 -7.59 18.79
CA GLY A 56 -8.73 -6.24 18.61
C GLY A 56 -7.36 -5.97 19.26
N GLN A 57 -6.63 -7.02 19.69
CA GLN A 57 -5.32 -6.87 20.33
C GLN A 57 -4.24 -6.31 19.39
N CYS A 58 -4.50 -6.31 18.07
CA CYS A 58 -3.61 -5.76 17.04
C CYS A 58 -3.99 -4.35 16.55
N ASN A 59 -4.94 -3.67 17.20
CA ASN A 59 -5.49 -2.40 16.69
C ASN A 59 -4.48 -1.25 16.65
N ALA A 60 -3.51 -1.21 17.56
CA ALA A 60 -2.44 -0.21 17.54
C ALA A 60 -1.61 -0.30 16.26
N PHE A 61 -1.09 -1.50 15.94
CA PHE A 61 -0.34 -1.75 14.70
C PHE A 61 -1.19 -1.49 13.44
N LYS A 62 -2.48 -1.80 13.48
CA LYS A 62 -3.42 -1.48 12.39
C LYS A 62 -3.55 0.03 12.18
N ALA A 63 -3.56 0.82 13.26
CA ALA A 63 -3.60 2.28 13.18
C ALA A 63 -2.33 2.82 12.50
N ASP A 64 -1.16 2.27 12.81
CA ASP A 64 0.12 2.67 12.20
C ASP A 64 0.15 2.37 10.70
N VAL A 65 -0.33 1.18 10.30
CA VAL A 65 -0.50 0.83 8.88
C VAL A 65 -1.44 1.81 8.20
N ASN A 66 -2.60 2.09 8.79
CA ASN A 66 -3.57 3.02 8.20
C ASN A 66 -2.99 4.43 8.01
N LYS A 67 -2.22 4.90 8.98
CA LYS A 67 -1.53 6.19 8.92
C LYS A 67 -0.53 6.21 7.76
N CYS A 68 0.39 5.25 7.71
CA CYS A 68 1.39 5.19 6.64
C CYS A 68 0.75 5.09 5.25
N LEU A 69 -0.23 4.19 5.08
CA LEU A 69 -0.93 4.05 3.80
C LEU A 69 -1.76 5.30 3.44
N GLY A 70 -2.24 6.04 4.43
CA GLY A 70 -2.94 7.32 4.24
C GLY A 70 -2.00 8.38 3.69
N GLU A 71 -0.83 8.54 4.30
CA GLU A 71 0.21 9.48 3.86
C GLU A 71 0.70 9.16 2.44
N GLN A 72 0.98 7.89 2.14
CA GLN A 72 1.39 7.46 0.80
C GLN A 72 0.31 7.70 -0.27
N ARG A 73 -0.98 7.54 0.08
CA ARG A 73 -2.09 7.88 -0.80
C ARG A 73 -2.15 9.39 -1.07
N ALA A 74 -1.98 10.21 -0.03
CA ALA A 74 -1.98 11.66 -0.17
C ALA A 74 -0.83 12.16 -1.07
N LEU A 75 0.39 11.64 -0.87
CA LEU A 75 1.56 11.99 -1.70
C LEU A 75 1.32 11.68 -3.17
N ARG A 76 0.73 10.53 -3.48
CA ARG A 76 0.40 10.16 -4.86
C ARG A 76 -0.72 11.00 -5.44
N ALA A 77 -1.73 11.31 -4.64
CA ALA A 77 -2.83 12.16 -5.09
C ALA A 77 -2.30 13.56 -5.47
N SER A 78 -1.38 14.12 -4.68
CA SER A 78 -0.70 15.39 -5.00
C SER A 78 0.10 15.28 -6.30
N LYS A 79 0.96 14.26 -6.44
CA LYS A 79 1.75 14.06 -7.67
C LYS A 79 0.87 13.83 -8.91
N ASN A 80 -0.20 13.06 -8.77
CA ASN A 80 -1.16 12.81 -9.86
C ASN A 80 -1.89 14.10 -10.24
N ARG A 81 -2.21 14.96 -9.26
CA ARG A 81 -2.80 16.27 -9.52
C ARG A 81 -1.83 17.18 -10.27
N GLU A 82 -0.58 17.27 -9.83
CA GLU A 82 0.46 18.08 -10.49
C GLU A 82 0.71 17.63 -11.92
N THR A 83 0.87 16.32 -12.14
CA THR A 83 1.06 15.76 -13.48
C THR A 83 -0.15 15.95 -14.37
N ALA A 84 -1.37 15.87 -13.84
CA ALA A 84 -2.59 16.15 -14.59
C ALA A 84 -2.70 17.62 -14.98
N LEU A 85 -2.34 18.55 -14.09
CA LEU A 85 -2.31 19.98 -14.39
C LEU A 85 -1.26 20.30 -15.46
N ALA A 86 -0.03 19.79 -15.32
CA ALA A 86 1.02 19.96 -16.31
C ALA A 86 0.61 19.39 -17.68
N ARG A 87 -0.08 18.24 -17.70
CA ARG A 87 -0.62 17.67 -18.94
C ARG A 87 -1.70 18.55 -19.56
N ARG A 88 -2.60 19.13 -18.76
CA ARG A 88 -3.65 20.05 -19.24
C ARG A 88 -3.04 21.30 -19.88
N GLU A 89 -2.04 21.91 -19.24
CA GLU A 89 -1.39 23.10 -19.80
C GLU A 89 -0.68 22.80 -21.12
N ARG A 90 0.01 21.66 -21.22
CA ARG A 90 0.61 21.21 -22.50
C ARG A 90 -0.42 20.96 -23.60
N ILE A 91 -1.60 20.43 -23.26
CA ILE A 91 -2.67 20.21 -24.22
C ILE A 91 -3.21 21.56 -24.70
N LYS A 92 -3.51 22.49 -23.79
CA LYS A 92 -3.98 23.84 -24.13
C LYS A 92 -2.99 24.61 -25.00
N GLU A 93 -1.69 24.48 -24.70
CA GLU A 93 -0.64 25.10 -25.51
C GLU A 93 -0.66 24.56 -26.93
N LYS A 94 -0.73 23.23 -27.09
CA LYS A 94 -0.85 22.58 -28.39
C LYS A 94 -2.15 22.92 -29.12
N GLU A 95 -3.27 23.01 -28.41
CA GLU A 95 -4.56 23.44 -28.99
C GLU A 95 -4.43 24.85 -29.57
N ARG A 96 -3.82 25.77 -28.81
CA ARG A 96 -3.53 27.13 -29.26
C ARG A 96 -2.60 27.17 -30.49
N GLU A 97 -1.55 26.34 -30.51
CA GLU A 97 -0.65 26.21 -31.66
C GLU A 97 -1.36 25.71 -32.92
N LEU A 98 -2.33 24.80 -32.76
CA LEU A 98 -3.11 24.23 -33.86
C LEU A 98 -4.33 25.08 -34.25
N GLY A 99 -4.59 26.19 -33.54
CA GLY A 99 -5.71 27.09 -33.81
C GLY A 99 -7.10 26.50 -33.50
N LEU A 100 -7.14 25.52 -32.59
CA LEU A 100 -8.37 24.93 -32.03
C LEU A 100 -8.83 25.72 -30.80
#